data_AF-Q5BIY0-F1
#
_entry.id   AF-Q5BIY0-F1
#
_cell.length_a   1.000
_cell.length_b   1.000
_cell.length_c   1.000
_cell.angle_alpha   90.00
_cell.angle_beta   90.00
_cell.angle_gamma   90.00
#
_symmetry.space_group_name_H-M   'P 1'
#
loop_
_entity.id
_entity.type
_entity.pdbx_description
1 polymer ?
#
loop_
_entity_poly.entity_id
_entity_poly.type
_entity_poly.pdbx_seq_one_letter_code
_entity_poly.pdbx_strand_id
1 'polypeptide(L)' 'MEGVCKMYEEHLKRMNPNSPSITYDISQLFDFIDDLADLSCLVYRADTQTYQPYNKDWIKEKIYVLLRRQAQQAGK' A
#
# COMPACT_ATOMS: atom_id res chain seq x y z
N MET A 1 -2.54 5.89 2.38
CA MET A 1 -2.18 4.72 1.56
C MET A 1 -0.67 4.61 1.32
N GLU A 2 0.06 5.72 1.17
CA GLU A 2 1.53 5.70 1.05
C GLU A 2 2.25 4.93 2.16
N GLY A 3 1.68 4.83 3.37
CA GLY A 3 2.25 4.04 4.46
C GLY A 3 2.43 2.55 4.14
N VAL A 4 1.51 1.95 3.38
CA VAL A 4 1.62 0.53 2.98
C VAL A 4 2.73 0.34 1.94
N CYS A 5 2.84 1.25 0.99
CA CYS A 5 3.93 1.24 0.01
C CYS A 5 5.29 1.40 0.71
N LYS A 6 5.41 2.35 1.66
CA LYS A 6 6.63 2.55 2.46
C LYS A 6 6.99 1.31 3.28
N MET A 7 6.00 0.64 3.88
CA MET A 7 6.23 -0.59 4.64
C MET A 7 6.85 -1.69 3.75
N TYR A 8 6.35 -1.84 2.53
CA TYR A 8 6.93 -2.80 1.58
C TYR A 8 8.31 -2.37 1.07
N GLU A 9 8.51 -1.09 0.80
CA GLU A 9 9.82 -0.53 0.41
C GLU A 9 10.88 -0.75 1.49
N GLU A 10 10.54 -0.57 2.76
CA GLU A 10 11.43 -0.87 3.89
C GLU A 10 11.74 -2.36 3.99
N HIS A 11 10.75 -3.23 3.78
CA HIS A 11 10.95 -4.67 3.71
C HIS A 11 11.93 -5.05 2.58
N LEU A 12 11.74 -4.49 1.39
CA LEU A 12 12.63 -4.69 0.24
C LEU A 12 14.06 -4.18 0.49
N LYS A 13 14.21 -3.00 1.11
CA LYS A 13 15.52 -2.44 1.48
C LYS A 13 16.28 -3.34 2.45
N ARG A 14 15.59 -3.94 3.42
CA ARG A 14 16.20 -4.90 4.36
C ARG A 14 16.67 -6.18 3.67
N MET A 15 15.93 -6.66 2.68
CA MET A 15 16.32 -7.84 1.89
C MET A 15 17.45 -7.55 0.88
N ASN A 16 17.59 -6.30 0.42
CA ASN A 16 18.55 -5.90 -0.60
C ASN A 16 19.47 -4.76 -0.10
N PRO A 17 20.28 -4.99 0.96
CA PRO A 17 21.05 -3.91 1.61
C PRO A 17 22.11 -3.27 0.71
N ASN A 18 22.57 -3.97 -0.32
CA ASN A 18 23.58 -3.49 -1.27
C ASN A 18 22.99 -2.87 -2.54
N SER A 19 21.65 -2.89 -2.70
CA SER A 19 21.01 -2.31 -3.88
C SER A 19 20.68 -0.84 -3.64
N PRO A 20 21.27 0.11 -4.39
CA PRO A 20 21.04 1.54 -4.18
C PRO A 20 19.62 1.98 -4.59
N SER A 21 18.97 1.20 -5.44
CA SER A 21 17.59 1.39 -5.86
C SER A 21 16.90 0.03 -6.02
N ILE A 22 15.59 -0.01 -5.76
CA ILE A 22 14.78 -1.21 -5.90
C ILE A 22 13.51 -0.80 -6.64
N THR A 23 13.16 -1.56 -7.66
CA THR A 23 11.88 -1.43 -8.37
C THR A 23 11.04 -2.65 -8.05
N TYR A 24 9.73 -2.46 -7.95
CA TYR A 24 8.76 -3.52 -7.73
C TYR A 24 7.48 -3.21 -8.51
N ASP A 25 6.79 -4.26 -8.93
CA ASP A 25 5.47 -4.11 -9.55
C ASP A 25 4.34 -4.18 -8.51
N ILE A 26 3.15 -3.80 -8.94
CA ILE A 26 1.97 -3.76 -8.05
C ILE A 26 1.53 -5.15 -7.58
N SER A 27 1.78 -6.21 -8.35
CA SER A 27 1.43 -7.58 -7.98
C SER A 27 2.29 -8.02 -6.79
N GLN A 28 3.59 -7.74 -6.83
CA GLN A 28 4.51 -8.04 -5.72
C GLN A 28 4.11 -7.32 -4.42
N LEU A 29 3.62 -6.08 -4.52
CA LEU A 29 3.07 -5.36 -3.37
C LEU A 29 1.79 -6.02 -2.83
N PHE A 30 0.93 -6.52 -3.72
CA PHE A 30 -0.31 -7.20 -3.31
C PHE A 30 -0.03 -8.55 -2.65
N ASP A 31 0.91 -9.32 -3.19
CA ASP A 31 1.36 -10.58 -2.58
C ASP A 31 1.89 -10.34 -1.17
N PHE A 32 2.72 -9.30 -0.98
CA PHE A 32 3.19 -8.90 0.35
C PHE A 32 2.04 -8.55 1.31
N ILE A 33 1.01 -7.83 0.85
CA ILE A 33 -0.16 -7.50 1.67
C ILE A 33 -0.93 -8.78 2.05
N ASP A 34 -1.07 -9.71 1.12
CA ASP A 34 -1.78 -10.96 1.33
C ASP A 34 -1.04 -11.88 2.31
N ASP A 35 0.29 -11.86 2.32
CA ASP A 35 1.14 -12.59 3.25
C ASP A 35 1.14 -12.06 4.70
N LEU A 36 0.71 -10.82 4.94
CA LEU A 36 0.62 -10.28 6.31
C LEU A 36 -0.39 -11.10 7.14
N ALA A 37 -0.06 -11.49 8.37
CA ALA A 37 -0.99 -12.27 9.20
C ALA A 37 -2.33 -11.53 9.45
N ASP A 38 -2.26 -10.22 9.68
CA ASP A 38 -3.43 -9.35 9.78
C ASP A 38 -3.08 -7.95 9.27
N LEU A 39 -4.05 -7.30 8.62
CA LEU A 39 -3.96 -5.90 8.21
C LEU A 39 -5.37 -5.33 8.10
N SER A 40 -5.65 -4.30 8.90
CA SER A 40 -6.88 -3.53 8.83
C SER A 40 -6.58 -2.03 8.78
N CYS A 41 -7.42 -1.29 8.06
CA CYS A 41 -7.35 0.17 8.00
C CYS A 41 -8.59 0.76 8.65
N LEU A 42 -8.39 1.54 9.71
CA LEU A 42 -9.47 2.25 10.41
C LEU A 42 -9.63 3.64 9.82
N VAL A 43 -10.78 3.91 9.21
CA VAL A 43 -11.10 5.22 8.62
C VAL A 43 -12.13 5.92 9.47
N TYR A 44 -11.81 7.15 9.89
CA TYR A 44 -12.72 7.96 10.68
C TYR A 44 -13.97 8.36 9.86
N ARG A 45 -15.13 8.15 10.46
CA ARG A 45 -16.45 8.52 9.95
C ARG A 45 -17.01 9.64 10.80
N ALA A 46 -17.10 10.83 10.20
CA ALA A 46 -17.56 12.02 10.90
C ALA A 46 -19.07 11.99 11.19
N ASP A 47 -19.85 11.28 10.38
CA ASP A 47 -21.30 11.15 10.51
C ASP A 47 -21.70 10.33 11.75
N THR A 48 -20.93 9.28 12.05
CA THR A 48 -21.17 8.41 13.21
C THR A 48 -20.20 8.66 14.36
N GLN A 49 -19.20 9.52 14.17
CA GLN A 49 -18.07 9.74 15.10
C GLN A 49 -17.34 8.44 15.48
N THR A 50 -17.22 7.50 14.54
CA THR A 50 -16.59 6.19 14.75
C THR A 50 -15.48 5.91 13.74
N TYR A 51 -14.68 4.88 14.00
CA TYR A 51 -13.73 4.35 13.04
C TYR A 51 -14.31 3.10 12.37
N GLN A 52 -14.46 3.14 11.04
CA GLN A 52 -14.87 2.00 10.25
C GLN A 52 -13.65 1.17 9.86
N PRO A 53 -13.59 -0.13 10.20
CA PRO A 53 -12.53 -1.01 9.72
C PRO A 53 -12.74 -1.39 8.25
N TYR A 54 -11.61 -1.51 7.55
CA TYR A 54 -11.51 -2.02 6.18
C TYR A 54 -10.43 -3.10 6.10
N ASN A 55 -10.69 -4.10 5.27
CA ASN A 55 -9.83 -5.26 5.08
C ASN A 55 -8.75 -5.03 4.00
N LYS A 56 -7.92 -6.06 3.78
CA LYS A 56 -6.86 -6.05 2.77
C LYS A 56 -7.35 -5.75 1.36
N ASP A 57 -8.50 -6.28 0.94
CA ASP A 57 -9.01 -6.07 -0.41
C ASP A 57 -9.33 -4.60 -0.68
N TRP A 58 -9.98 -3.94 0.28
CA TRP A 58 -10.22 -2.50 0.21
C TRP A 58 -8.90 -1.71 0.18
N ILE A 59 -7.91 -2.13 0.96
CA ILE A 59 -6.59 -1.48 0.98
C ILE A 59 -5.91 -1.62 -0.40
N LYS A 60 -5.91 -2.82 -0.99
CA LYS A 60 -5.37 -3.09 -2.34
C LYS A 60 -6.05 -2.22 -3.39
N GLU A 61 -7.38 -2.10 -3.36
CA GLU A 61 -8.14 -1.23 -4.26
C GLU A 61 -7.71 0.25 -4.13
N LYS A 62 -7.60 0.76 -2.90
CA LYS A 62 -7.17 2.16 -2.67
C LYS A 62 -5.73 2.41 -3.11
N ILE A 63 -4.84 1.43 -2.99
CA ILE A 63 -3.47 1.51 -3.52
C ILE A 63 -3.49 1.56 -5.04
N TYR A 64 -4.26 0.68 -5.69
CA TYR A 64 -4.39 0.67 -7.16
C TYR A 64 -4.84 2.02 -7.71
N VAL A 65 -5.87 2.62 -7.11
CA VAL A 65 -6.39 3.94 -7.51
C VAL A 65 -5.32 5.02 -7.33
N LEU A 66 -4.57 4.99 -6.23
CA LEU A 66 -3.50 5.97 -5.97
C LEU A 66 -2.38 5.86 -7.01
N LEU A 67 -1.86 4.66 -7.24
CA LEU A 67 -0.75 4.42 -8.17
C LEU A 67 -1.15 4.74 -9.61
N ARG A 68 -2.38 4.37 -10.03
CA ARG A 68 -2.91 4.73 -11.34
C ARG A 68 -2.97 6.25 -11.54
N ARG A 69 -3.40 7.01 -10.52
CA ARG A 69 -3.44 8.48 -10.58
C ARG A 69 -2.04 9.08 -10.69
N GLN A 70 -1.06 8.56 -9.96
CA GLN A 70 0.32 9.03 -10.05
C GLN A 70 0.91 8.76 -11.44
N ALA A 71 0.69 7.57 -12.00
CA ALA A 71 1.15 7.25 -13.36
C ALA A 71 0.55 8.18 -14.42
N GLN A 72 -0.73 8.55 -14.28
CA GLN A 72 -1.38 9.52 -15.17
C GLN A 72 -0.84 10.95 -15.04
N GLN A 73 -0.35 11.34 -13.87
CA GLN A 73 0.23 12.66 -13.63
C GLN A 73 1.68 12.75 -14.10
N ALA A 74 2.46 11.68 -13.97
CA ALA A 74 3.86 11.63 -14.41
C ALA A 74 4.02 11.57 -15.94
N GLY A 75 2.96 11.21 -16.68
CA GLY A 75 2.94 11.19 -18.14
C GLY A 75 2.50 12.50 -18.81
N LYS A 76 2.32 13.58 -18.03
CA LYS A 76 2.06 14.94 -18.54
C LYS A 76 3.31 15.80 -18.42
#